data_AF-A0A0T6B7J5-F1
#
_entry.id   AF-A0A0T6B7J5-F1
#
_cell.length_a   1.000
_cell.length_b   1.000
_cell.length_c   1.000
_cell.angle_alpha   90.00
_cell.angle_beta   90.00
_cell.angle_gamma   90.00
#
_symmetry.space_group_name_H-M   'P 1'
#
loop_
_entity.id
_entity.type
_entity.pdbx_description
1 polymer ?
#
loop_
_entity_poly.entity_id
_entity_poly.type
_entity_poly.pdbx_seq_one_letter_code
_entity_poly.pdbx_strand_id
1 'polypeptide(L)'
;MSDLKDFLENIRKFSPKIGEVAMRHANEELASDPTLVGRKKKRIIPQPDEGVGTKHYTEEDLSAQEMIDFSPIYRCLHISTVLGSRPTFETYYRAERTKQARLVLQPPTNMHESEESYRIYIHSVLGFFILEDHVLNTGNGLITRAFLDEMWTTALSKIVSTLQTHSAYCTDATLILRIKDLIMLFCTTLRNYGYTVKPLWELMRELRDHYTEVLMQRWVQVFREILSKENFQPLQVQDRNEFDLILSEFPLDADIPDDVTFPYTFSFSRMVPSVYKEVKEFIYACLKFSEDLNLSQVEVDEMIRKSMNLLLTRTFSGCLSSAFRNPHINLQEIIQIIVDTGYLEEATIYLDQFISNITG
;
A
#
# COMPACT_ATOMS: atom_id res chain seq x y z
N MET A 1 36.61 -26.88 2.31
CA MET A 1 36.47 -25.48 2.78
C MET A 1 36.18 -24.53 1.62
N SER A 2 36.79 -24.67 0.42
CA SER A 2 36.40 -23.88 -0.76
C SER A 2 34.92 -24.09 -1.11
N ASP A 3 34.46 -25.34 -1.21
CA ASP A 3 33.09 -25.67 -1.62
C ASP A 3 32.03 -25.05 -0.69
N LEU A 4 32.33 -24.94 0.60
CA LEU A 4 31.46 -24.27 1.57
C LEU A 4 31.46 -22.76 1.40
N LYS A 5 32.62 -22.16 1.12
CA LYS A 5 32.74 -20.74 0.87
C LYS A 5 32.01 -20.37 -0.43
N ASP A 6 32.18 -21.16 -1.48
CA ASP A 6 31.50 -21.00 -2.75
C ASP A 6 29.99 -21.17 -2.59
N PHE A 7 29.54 -22.16 -1.80
CA PHE A 7 28.14 -22.29 -1.40
C PHE A 7 27.62 -21.03 -0.70
N LEU A 8 28.35 -20.51 0.30
CA LEU A 8 27.96 -19.32 1.06
C LEU A 8 27.93 -18.05 0.21
N GLU A 9 28.74 -17.96 -0.85
CA GLU A 9 28.67 -16.89 -1.82
C GLU A 9 27.50 -17.06 -2.81
N ASN A 10 27.24 -18.29 -3.26
CA ASN A 10 26.16 -18.61 -4.18
C ASN A 10 24.79 -18.38 -3.53
N ILE A 11 24.56 -18.89 -2.32
CA ILE A 11 23.29 -18.73 -1.61
C ILE A 11 22.93 -17.25 -1.42
N ARG A 12 23.93 -16.38 -1.20
CA ARG A 12 23.74 -14.94 -1.10
C ARG A 12 23.26 -14.32 -2.43
N LYS A 13 23.81 -14.76 -3.56
CA LYS A 13 23.43 -14.26 -4.90
C LYS A 13 22.02 -14.70 -5.32
N PHE A 14 21.63 -15.92 -4.94
CA PHE A 14 20.31 -16.47 -5.29
C PHE A 14 19.19 -16.06 -4.34
N SER A 15 19.52 -15.60 -3.12
CA SER A 15 18.54 -15.16 -2.11
C SER A 15 17.44 -14.23 -2.66
N PRO A 16 17.74 -13.15 -3.41
CA PRO A 16 16.68 -12.29 -3.94
C PRO A 16 15.75 -13.03 -4.90
N LYS A 17 16.27 -13.95 -5.71
CA LYS A 17 15.44 -14.71 -6.67
C LYS A 17 14.46 -15.64 -5.94
N ILE A 18 14.91 -16.24 -4.85
CA ILE A 18 14.09 -17.12 -4.00
C ILE A 18 12.96 -16.34 -3.36
N GLY A 19 13.25 -15.15 -2.82
CA GLY A 19 12.22 -14.27 -2.27
C GLY A 19 11.19 -13.84 -3.32
N GLU A 20 11.63 -13.52 -4.54
CA GLU A 20 10.75 -13.18 -5.66
C GLU A 20 9.80 -14.33 -6.00
N VAL A 21 10.32 -15.56 -6.16
CA VAL A 21 9.53 -16.75 -6.47
C VAL A 21 8.52 -17.04 -5.35
N ALA A 22 8.95 -16.97 -4.09
CA ALA A 22 8.07 -17.20 -2.94
C ALA A 22 6.91 -16.20 -2.86
N MET A 23 7.18 -14.90 -3.08
CA MET A 23 6.11 -13.89 -3.11
C MET A 23 5.19 -14.05 -4.31
N ARG A 24 5.72 -14.50 -5.45
CA ARG A 24 4.90 -14.79 -6.63
C ARG A 24 3.91 -15.92 -6.35
N HIS A 25 4.39 -17.02 -5.77
CA HIS A 25 3.54 -18.16 -5.39
C HIS A 25 2.48 -17.73 -4.37
N ALA A 26 2.87 -16.97 -3.34
CA ALA A 26 1.92 -16.44 -2.35
C ALA A 26 0.84 -15.54 -2.99
N ASN A 27 1.19 -14.74 -4.00
CA ASN A 27 0.23 -13.89 -4.71
C ASN A 27 -0.71 -14.70 -5.63
N GLU A 28 -0.22 -15.79 -6.21
CA GLU A 28 -1.05 -16.71 -7.01
C GLU A 28 -2.03 -17.49 -6.14
N GLU A 29 -1.59 -17.97 -4.97
CA GLU A 29 -2.44 -18.59 -3.96
C GLU A 29 -3.55 -17.62 -3.51
N LEU A 30 -3.19 -16.38 -3.16
CA LEU A 30 -4.16 -15.33 -2.81
C LEU A 30 -5.16 -15.03 -3.95
N ALA A 31 -4.70 -15.08 -5.20
CA ALA A 31 -5.56 -14.84 -6.36
C ALA A 31 -6.49 -16.03 -6.69
N SER A 32 -6.16 -17.22 -6.19
CA SER A 32 -6.94 -18.45 -6.37
C SER A 32 -7.97 -18.67 -5.27
N ASP A 33 -7.87 -17.96 -4.14
CA ASP A 33 -8.79 -18.07 -3.01
C ASP A 33 -10.17 -17.44 -3.34
N PRO A 34 -11.25 -18.24 -3.44
CA PRO A 34 -12.58 -17.75 -3.78
C PRO A 34 -13.23 -16.91 -2.65
N THR A 35 -12.62 -16.81 -1.47
CA THR A 35 -13.13 -16.00 -0.36
C THR A 35 -12.69 -14.52 -0.42
N LEU A 36 -11.69 -14.19 -1.24
CA LEU A 36 -11.21 -12.82 -1.47
C LEU A 36 -11.87 -12.20 -2.71
N VAL A 37 -13.20 -12.02 -2.64
CA VAL A 37 -14.00 -11.40 -3.70
C VAL A 37 -13.71 -9.89 -3.76
N GLY A 38 -12.77 -9.50 -4.62
CA GLY A 38 -12.47 -8.08 -4.91
C GLY A 38 -11.68 -7.84 -6.18
N ARG A 39 -10.84 -8.80 -6.62
CA ARG A 39 -10.09 -8.68 -7.87
C ARG A 39 -10.91 -9.22 -9.05
N LYS A 40 -11.64 -8.34 -9.75
CA LYS A 40 -12.20 -8.65 -11.09
C LYS A 40 -11.06 -8.99 -12.06
N LYS A 41 -10.71 -10.28 -12.22
CA LYS A 41 -9.93 -10.75 -13.37
C LYS A 41 -10.86 -11.06 -14.54
N LYS A 42 -10.59 -10.44 -15.69
CA LYS A 42 -11.04 -10.92 -17.01
C LYS A 42 -10.59 -12.38 -17.13
N ARG A 43 -11.55 -13.31 -17.21
CA ARG A 43 -11.30 -14.72 -17.54
C ARG A 43 -10.66 -14.79 -18.93
N ILE A 44 -9.38 -15.14 -18.99
CA ILE A 44 -8.78 -15.71 -20.19
C ILE A 44 -9.02 -17.21 -20.08
N ILE A 45 -9.85 -17.73 -20.98
CA ILE A 45 -10.21 -19.14 -21.06
C ILE A 45 -8.98 -19.89 -21.62
N PRO A 46 -8.42 -20.91 -20.95
CA PRO A 46 -7.43 -21.76 -21.57
C PRO A 46 -8.10 -22.61 -22.66
N GLN A 47 -7.58 -22.56 -23.88
CA GLN A 47 -7.94 -23.54 -24.91
C GLN A 47 -7.44 -24.93 -24.48
N PRO A 48 -8.19 -26.01 -24.77
CA PRO A 48 -7.78 -27.37 -24.44
C PRO A 48 -6.72 -27.81 -25.45
N ASP A 49 -5.49 -28.06 -24.98
CA ASP A 49 -4.45 -28.66 -25.81
C ASP A 49 -4.57 -30.20 -25.71
N GLU A 50 -4.97 -30.80 -26.82
CA GLU A 50 -4.98 -32.24 -27.03
C GLU A 50 -3.54 -32.73 -27.30
N GLY A 51 -2.93 -33.41 -26.34
CA GLY A 51 -1.62 -34.01 -26.59
C GLY A 51 -1.03 -34.74 -25.40
N VAL A 52 -1.07 -36.08 -25.43
CA VAL A 52 -0.29 -36.94 -24.54
C VAL A 52 1.19 -36.74 -24.86
N GLY A 53 1.90 -35.96 -24.04
CA GLY A 53 3.33 -35.72 -24.19
C GLY A 53 3.93 -35.15 -22.92
N THR A 54 4.84 -35.90 -22.32
CA THR A 54 5.87 -35.53 -21.32
C THR A 54 5.71 -34.15 -20.66
N LYS A 55 5.31 -34.13 -19.38
CA LYS A 55 5.38 -32.92 -18.53
C LYS A 55 6.83 -32.42 -18.52
N HIS A 56 7.13 -31.43 -19.35
CA HIS A 56 8.31 -30.59 -19.17
C HIS A 56 8.03 -29.74 -17.93
N TYR A 57 8.57 -30.14 -16.78
CA TYR A 57 8.70 -29.25 -15.64
C TYR A 57 9.57 -28.08 -16.08
N THR A 58 8.95 -26.93 -16.34
CA THR A 58 9.69 -25.67 -16.49
C THR A 58 10.30 -25.32 -15.14
N GLU A 59 11.37 -24.53 -15.11
CA GLU A 59 11.95 -23.98 -13.87
C GLU A 59 10.93 -23.21 -12.99
N GLU A 60 9.72 -23.00 -13.51
CA GLU A 60 8.57 -22.34 -12.88
C GLU A 60 7.79 -23.23 -11.89
N ASP A 61 7.99 -24.55 -11.91
CA ASP A 61 7.33 -25.49 -10.97
C ASP A 61 8.18 -25.83 -9.73
N LEU A 62 9.44 -25.37 -9.67
CA LEU A 62 10.33 -25.63 -8.54
C LEU A 62 9.94 -24.76 -7.35
N SER A 63 9.84 -25.37 -6.17
CA SER A 63 9.74 -24.61 -4.92
C SER A 63 11.00 -23.75 -4.75
N ALA A 64 10.86 -22.57 -4.16
CA ALA A 64 11.97 -21.60 -4.06
C ALA A 64 13.24 -22.18 -3.39
N GLN A 65 13.10 -23.23 -2.58
CA GLN A 65 14.20 -23.92 -1.90
C GLN A 65 14.93 -24.93 -2.78
N GLU A 66 14.29 -25.47 -3.83
CA GLU A 66 14.90 -26.43 -4.77
C GLU A 66 15.86 -25.76 -5.76
N MET A 67 15.92 -24.43 -5.78
CA MET A 67 16.84 -23.64 -6.58
C MET A 67 18.30 -23.71 -6.09
N ILE A 68 18.56 -24.30 -4.91
CA ILE A 68 19.88 -24.34 -4.27
C ILE A 68 20.28 -25.77 -3.92
N ASP A 69 21.51 -26.13 -4.28
CA ASP A 69 22.13 -27.37 -3.81
C ASP A 69 22.73 -27.19 -2.40
N PHE A 70 22.07 -27.75 -1.39
CA PHE A 70 22.53 -27.76 0.01
C PHE A 70 23.54 -28.88 0.31
N SER A 71 23.87 -29.75 -0.65
CA SER A 71 24.84 -30.84 -0.45
C SER A 71 26.18 -30.37 0.15
N PRO A 72 26.76 -29.21 -0.24
CA PRO A 72 28.00 -28.72 0.35
C PRO A 72 27.92 -28.51 1.87
N ILE A 73 26.80 -27.98 2.37
CA ILE A 73 26.63 -27.75 3.82
C ILE A 73 26.46 -29.05 4.59
N TYR A 74 25.68 -30.00 4.05
CA TYR A 74 25.44 -31.27 4.73
C TYR A 74 26.70 -32.15 4.72
N ARG A 75 27.50 -32.10 3.65
CA ARG A 75 28.80 -32.76 3.59
C ARG A 75 29.75 -32.18 4.65
N CYS A 76 29.83 -30.85 4.78
CA CYS A 76 30.64 -30.22 5.81
C CYS A 76 30.15 -30.56 7.23
N LEU A 77 28.84 -30.56 7.46
CA LEU A 77 28.23 -30.97 8.73
C LEU A 77 28.59 -32.43 9.07
N HIS A 78 28.46 -33.35 8.11
CA HIS A 78 28.80 -34.75 8.29
C HIS A 78 30.28 -34.94 8.61
N ILE A 79 31.18 -34.32 7.82
CA ILE A 79 32.63 -34.41 8.05
C ILE A 79 33.00 -33.86 9.43
N SER A 80 32.48 -32.69 9.82
CA SER A 80 32.75 -32.12 11.15
C SER A 80 32.22 -32.98 12.29
N THR A 81 31.11 -33.69 12.08
CA THR A 81 30.56 -34.65 13.05
C THR A 81 31.48 -35.85 13.21
N VAL A 82 31.93 -36.45 12.12
CA VAL A 82 32.87 -37.59 12.15
C VAL A 82 34.22 -37.21 12.75
N LEU A 83 34.70 -35.98 12.50
CA LEU A 83 35.95 -35.46 13.05
C LEU A 83 35.83 -34.94 14.50
N GLY A 84 34.65 -34.98 15.12
CA GLY A 84 34.42 -34.48 16.48
C GLY A 84 34.50 -32.95 16.63
N SER A 85 34.50 -32.19 15.53
CA SER A 85 34.61 -30.73 15.49
C SER A 85 33.27 -30.02 15.18
N ARG A 86 32.16 -30.74 15.29
CA ARG A 86 30.80 -30.23 15.03
C ARG A 86 30.48 -28.90 15.75
N PRO A 87 30.75 -28.71 17.06
CA PRO A 87 30.43 -27.45 17.74
C PRO A 87 31.17 -26.24 17.12
N THR A 88 32.41 -26.44 16.67
CA THR A 88 33.20 -25.42 15.99
C THR A 88 32.59 -25.07 14.64
N PHE A 89 32.14 -26.08 13.88
CA PHE A 89 31.48 -25.86 12.59
C PHE A 89 30.13 -25.14 12.73
N GLU A 90 29.30 -25.52 13.71
CA GLU A 90 28.03 -24.84 14.00
C GLU A 90 28.26 -23.36 14.33
N THR A 91 29.26 -23.07 15.19
CA THR A 91 29.62 -21.70 15.55
C THR A 91 30.10 -20.90 14.33
N TYR A 92 30.95 -21.50 13.49
CA TYR A 92 31.44 -20.87 12.27
C TYR A 92 30.30 -20.55 11.30
N TYR A 93 29.43 -21.53 11.01
CA TYR A 93 28.32 -21.37 10.09
C TYR A 93 27.36 -20.28 10.57
N ARG A 94 26.92 -20.36 11.84
CA ARG A 94 26.02 -19.35 12.43
C ARG A 94 26.63 -17.95 12.41
N ALA A 95 27.91 -17.81 12.73
CA ALA A 95 28.60 -16.52 12.67
C ALA A 95 28.63 -15.94 11.25
N GLU A 96 28.83 -16.77 10.23
CA GLU A 96 28.87 -16.31 8.84
C GLU A 96 27.48 -15.95 8.32
N ARG A 97 26.44 -16.73 8.66
CA ARG A 97 25.05 -16.39 8.33
C ARG A 97 24.61 -15.09 9.01
N THR A 98 25.01 -14.84 10.25
CA THR A 98 24.76 -13.56 10.93
C THR A 98 25.39 -12.37 10.21
N LYS A 99 26.60 -12.52 9.65
CA LYS A 99 27.21 -11.45 8.83
C LYS A 99 26.42 -11.22 7.54
N GLN A 100 25.98 -12.29 6.88
CA GLN A 100 25.20 -12.18 5.66
C GLN A 100 23.81 -11.56 5.90
N ALA A 101 23.15 -11.90 7.01
CA ALA A 101 21.90 -11.26 7.42
C ALA A 101 22.06 -9.73 7.51
N ARG A 102 23.14 -9.27 8.14
CA ARG A 102 23.43 -7.83 8.26
C ARG A 102 23.59 -7.14 6.91
N LEU A 103 24.17 -7.81 5.91
CA LEU A 103 24.35 -7.28 4.56
C LEU A 103 23.03 -7.22 3.80
N VAL A 104 22.20 -8.26 3.91
CA VAL A 104 20.88 -8.33 3.27
C VAL A 104 19.93 -7.26 3.83
N LEU A 105 20.08 -6.90 5.10
CA LEU A 105 19.28 -5.86 5.76
C LEU A 105 19.70 -4.42 5.40
N GLN A 106 20.74 -4.22 4.60
CA GLN A 106 21.13 -2.89 4.13
C GLN A 106 20.20 -2.44 3.00
N PRO A 107 19.54 -1.27 3.13
CA PRO A 107 18.69 -0.76 2.06
C PRO A 107 19.50 -0.37 0.83
N PRO A 108 18.93 -0.51 -0.39
CA PRO A 108 19.48 0.10 -1.58
C PRO A 108 19.58 1.63 -1.45
N THR A 109 20.54 2.24 -2.16
CA THR A 109 20.61 3.71 -2.27
C THR A 109 19.33 4.25 -2.89
N ASN A 110 18.81 5.37 -2.36
CA ASN A 110 17.59 6.02 -2.83
C ASN A 110 16.36 5.10 -2.92
N MET A 111 16.21 4.19 -1.95
CA MET A 111 15.09 3.26 -1.92
C MET A 111 13.71 3.94 -2.02
N HIS A 112 13.56 5.15 -1.49
CA HIS A 112 12.32 5.94 -1.49
C HIS A 112 11.87 6.44 -2.89
N GLU A 113 12.74 6.38 -3.90
CA GLU A 113 12.46 6.92 -5.25
C GLU A 113 11.74 5.91 -6.17
N SER A 114 11.83 4.60 -5.89
CA SER A 114 11.28 3.59 -6.80
C SER A 114 10.72 2.37 -6.09
N GLU A 115 9.60 1.86 -6.62
CA GLU A 115 9.00 0.60 -6.20
C GLU A 115 9.98 -0.58 -6.34
N GLU A 116 10.81 -0.57 -7.39
CA GLU A 116 11.77 -1.65 -7.66
C GLU A 116 12.81 -1.77 -6.54
N SER A 117 13.27 -0.65 -5.98
CA SER A 117 14.18 -0.67 -4.84
C SER A 117 13.56 -1.33 -3.60
N TYR A 118 12.25 -1.14 -3.37
CA TYR A 118 11.54 -1.86 -2.30
C TYR A 118 11.43 -3.35 -2.59
N ARG A 119 11.12 -3.73 -3.84
CA ARG A 119 11.06 -5.13 -4.28
C ARG A 119 12.38 -5.84 -4.06
N ILE A 120 13.49 -5.27 -4.54
CA ILE A 120 14.84 -5.85 -4.39
C ILE A 120 15.16 -6.07 -2.91
N TYR A 121 14.90 -5.08 -2.05
CA TYR A 121 15.16 -5.19 -0.61
C TYR A 121 14.33 -6.30 0.04
N ILE A 122 13.01 -6.29 -0.18
CA ILE A 122 12.08 -7.25 0.40
C ILE A 122 12.39 -8.67 -0.08
N HIS A 123 12.63 -8.86 -1.39
CA HIS A 123 13.00 -10.15 -1.95
C HIS A 123 14.30 -10.68 -1.35
N SER A 124 15.31 -9.82 -1.19
CA SER A 124 16.60 -10.19 -0.60
C SER A 124 16.43 -10.70 0.83
N VAL A 125 15.69 -9.96 1.65
CA VAL A 125 15.38 -10.31 3.04
C VAL A 125 14.59 -11.61 3.11
N LEU A 126 13.51 -11.71 2.34
CA LEU A 126 12.63 -12.86 2.37
C LEU A 126 13.36 -14.14 1.99
N GLY A 127 14.10 -14.12 0.87
CA GLY A 127 14.84 -15.29 0.42
C GLY A 127 15.88 -15.75 1.44
N PHE A 128 16.51 -14.81 2.17
CA PHE A 128 17.47 -15.16 3.20
C PHE A 128 16.79 -15.98 4.30
N PHE A 129 15.66 -15.51 4.81
CA PHE A 129 14.94 -16.20 5.88
C PHE A 129 14.31 -17.53 5.43
N ILE A 130 13.78 -17.60 4.20
CA ILE A 130 13.27 -18.87 3.63
C ILE A 130 14.38 -19.93 3.57
N LEU A 131 15.59 -19.52 3.19
CA LEU A 131 16.74 -20.42 3.14
C LEU A 131 17.19 -20.87 4.53
N GLU A 132 17.20 -19.97 5.51
CA GLU A 132 17.54 -20.36 6.88
C GLU A 132 16.49 -21.28 7.50
N ASP A 133 15.20 -21.09 7.19
CA ASP A 133 14.14 -22.01 7.60
C ASP A 133 14.32 -23.40 6.97
N HIS A 134 14.69 -23.46 5.69
CA HIS A 134 15.03 -24.73 5.04
C HIS A 134 16.19 -25.44 5.78
N VAL A 135 17.26 -24.72 6.10
CA VAL A 135 18.42 -25.29 6.84
C VAL A 135 18.05 -25.66 8.28
N LEU A 136 17.15 -24.94 8.93
CA LEU A 136 16.61 -25.32 10.24
C LEU A 136 15.94 -26.71 10.18
N ASN A 137 15.13 -26.95 9.15
CA ASN A 137 14.35 -28.18 9.00
C ASN A 137 15.19 -29.37 8.51
N THR A 138 16.28 -29.13 7.78
CA THR A 138 17.08 -30.19 7.11
C THR A 138 18.49 -30.37 7.67
N GLY A 139 19.03 -29.34 8.34
CA GLY A 139 20.42 -29.26 8.80
C GLY A 139 20.72 -30.01 10.09
N ASN A 140 19.82 -30.89 10.56
CA ASN A 140 20.03 -31.75 11.74
C ASN A 140 20.61 -31.02 12.97
N GLY A 141 20.07 -29.84 13.30
CA GLY A 141 20.51 -29.00 14.42
C GLY A 141 21.65 -28.02 14.14
N LEU A 142 22.12 -27.90 12.89
CA LEU A 142 23.09 -26.88 12.48
C LEU A 142 22.60 -25.46 12.84
N ILE A 143 21.31 -25.21 12.59
CA ILE A 143 20.58 -24.04 13.07
C ILE A 143 19.56 -24.51 14.11
N THR A 144 19.37 -23.74 15.17
CA THR A 144 18.31 -23.97 16.16
C THR A 144 17.18 -22.98 15.97
N ARG A 145 15.96 -23.36 16.38
CA ARG A 145 14.80 -22.45 16.29
C ARG A 145 15.04 -21.16 17.06
N ALA A 146 15.63 -21.25 18.26
CA ALA A 146 16.00 -20.10 19.07
C ALA A 146 16.95 -19.12 18.35
N PHE A 147 17.97 -19.64 17.65
CA PHE A 147 18.89 -18.80 16.87
C PHE A 147 18.18 -18.07 15.74
N LEU A 148 17.31 -18.78 15.00
CA LEU A 148 16.57 -18.19 13.89
C LEU A 148 15.57 -17.12 14.36
N ASP A 149 14.86 -17.38 15.47
CA ASP A 149 13.90 -16.44 16.06
C ASP A 149 14.60 -15.17 16.61
N GLU A 150 15.78 -15.29 17.22
CA GLU A 150 16.57 -14.13 17.67
C GLU A 150 17.06 -13.28 16.48
N MET A 151 17.55 -13.94 15.42
CA MET A 151 17.98 -13.29 14.19
C MET A 151 16.79 -12.59 13.50
N TRP A 152 15.64 -13.25 13.43
CA TRP A 152 14.41 -12.67 12.88
C TRP A 152 13.94 -11.46 13.69
N THR A 153 13.95 -11.52 15.01
CA THR A 153 13.53 -10.41 15.88
C THR A 153 14.39 -9.15 15.63
N THR A 154 15.71 -9.34 15.52
CA THR A 154 16.66 -8.26 15.21
C THR A 154 16.44 -7.72 13.79
N ALA A 155 16.28 -8.62 12.82
CA ALA A 155 16.03 -8.26 11.42
C ALA A 155 14.72 -7.49 11.25
N LEU A 156 13.63 -7.97 11.84
CA LEU A 156 12.29 -7.37 11.79
C LEU A 156 12.31 -5.94 12.31
N SER A 157 13.01 -5.69 13.42
CA SER A 157 13.19 -4.34 13.98
C SER A 157 13.90 -3.42 12.97
N LYS A 158 14.93 -3.94 12.28
CA LYS A 158 15.67 -3.19 11.26
C LYS A 158 14.86 -2.96 9.99
N ILE A 159 14.08 -3.96 9.56
CA ILE A 159 13.19 -3.89 8.39
C ILE A 159 12.13 -2.80 8.62
N VAL A 160 11.45 -2.82 9.76
CA VAL A 160 10.44 -1.81 10.13
C VAL A 160 11.05 -0.42 10.10
N SER A 161 12.17 -0.21 10.78
CA SER A 161 12.88 1.08 10.81
C SER A 161 13.28 1.56 9.41
N THR A 162 13.75 0.65 8.56
CA THR A 162 14.17 0.96 7.19
C THR A 162 12.97 1.35 6.32
N LEU A 163 11.91 0.55 6.32
CA LEU A 163 10.69 0.83 5.55
C LEU A 163 10.01 2.12 6.03
N GLN A 164 9.95 2.36 7.34
CA GLN A 164 9.43 3.59 7.94
C GLN A 164 10.22 4.82 7.46
N THR A 165 11.55 4.77 7.56
CA THR A 165 12.42 5.89 7.16
C THR A 165 12.25 6.21 5.68
N HIS A 166 12.29 5.20 4.80
CA HIS A 166 12.20 5.45 3.36
C HIS A 166 10.80 5.85 2.90
N SER A 167 9.74 5.25 3.46
CA SER A 167 8.37 5.61 3.09
C SER A 167 7.98 7.02 3.51
N ALA A 168 8.54 7.54 4.61
CA ALA A 168 8.32 8.92 5.06
C ALA A 168 8.81 9.98 4.04
N TYR A 169 9.77 9.64 3.17
CA TYR A 169 10.24 10.55 2.10
C TYR A 169 9.39 10.47 0.82
N CYS A 170 8.48 9.49 0.71
CA CYS A 170 7.63 9.36 -0.47
C CYS A 170 6.58 10.49 -0.50
N THR A 171 6.50 11.21 -1.61
CA THR A 171 5.50 12.28 -1.84
C THR A 171 4.46 11.90 -2.91
N ASP A 172 4.60 10.73 -3.52
CA ASP A 172 3.66 10.19 -4.50
C ASP A 172 2.70 9.20 -3.82
N ALA A 173 1.42 9.58 -3.76
CA ALA A 173 0.34 8.76 -3.23
C ALA A 173 0.25 7.39 -3.93
N THR A 174 0.51 7.32 -5.24
CA THR A 174 0.44 6.07 -6.00
C THR A 174 1.59 5.13 -5.64
N LEU A 175 2.80 5.66 -5.45
CA LEU A 175 3.96 4.89 -4.98
C LEU A 175 3.72 4.34 -3.57
N ILE A 176 3.15 5.14 -2.67
CA ILE A 176 2.81 4.70 -1.30
C ILE A 176 1.84 3.52 -1.32
N LEU A 177 0.81 3.54 -2.18
CA LEU A 177 -0.11 2.41 -2.33
C LEU A 177 0.60 1.14 -2.83
N ARG A 178 1.52 1.27 -3.79
CA ARG A 178 2.28 0.11 -4.27
C ARG A 178 3.22 -0.45 -3.20
N ILE A 179 3.82 0.42 -2.38
CA ILE A 179 4.62 0.02 -1.20
C ILE A 179 3.72 -0.71 -0.19
N LYS A 180 2.50 -0.21 0.07
CA LYS A 180 1.50 -0.88 0.92
C LYS A 180 1.24 -2.30 0.44
N ASP A 181 0.88 -2.47 -0.83
CA ASP A 181 0.56 -3.77 -1.43
C ASP A 181 1.75 -4.74 -1.36
N LEU A 182 2.96 -4.23 -1.59
CA LEU A 182 4.18 -5.02 -1.50
C LEU A 182 4.48 -5.48 -0.07
N ILE A 183 4.32 -4.61 0.93
CA ILE A 183 4.50 -4.97 2.35
C ILE A 183 3.42 -5.95 2.80
N MET A 184 2.17 -5.78 2.33
CA MET A 184 1.09 -6.72 2.61
C MET A 184 1.39 -8.12 2.05
N LEU A 185 1.86 -8.21 0.80
CA LEU A 185 2.29 -9.49 0.22
C LEU A 185 3.48 -10.10 0.97
N PHE A 186 4.42 -9.26 1.41
CA PHE A 186 5.55 -9.69 2.22
C PHE A 186 5.09 -10.27 3.57
N CYS A 187 4.15 -9.61 4.25
CA CYS A 187 3.54 -10.10 5.49
C CYS A 187 2.84 -11.45 5.29
N THR A 188 2.04 -11.60 4.23
CA THR A 188 1.37 -12.87 3.93
C THR A 188 2.38 -13.98 3.67
N THR A 189 3.39 -13.70 2.84
CA THR A 189 4.42 -14.70 2.51
C THR A 189 5.17 -15.15 3.76
N LEU A 190 5.62 -14.22 4.61
CA LEU A 190 6.28 -14.54 5.88
C LEU A 190 5.41 -15.36 6.83
N ARG A 191 4.10 -15.05 6.90
CA ARG A 191 3.15 -15.83 7.71
C ARG A 191 3.03 -17.27 7.23
N ASN A 192 3.05 -17.51 5.91
CA ASN A 192 3.02 -18.87 5.35
C ASN A 192 4.25 -19.69 5.76
N TYR A 193 5.40 -19.04 5.98
CA TYR A 193 6.62 -19.66 6.54
C TYR A 193 6.67 -19.64 8.09
N GLY A 194 5.60 -19.22 8.78
CA GLY A 194 5.53 -19.24 10.24
C GLY A 194 6.31 -18.12 10.95
N TYR A 195 6.67 -17.05 10.25
CA TYR A 195 7.30 -15.87 10.86
C TYR A 195 6.26 -14.90 11.45
N THR A 196 6.65 -14.24 12.54
CA THR A 196 5.83 -13.20 13.17
C THR A 196 5.97 -11.88 12.40
N VAL A 197 4.83 -11.22 12.12
CA VAL A 197 4.78 -10.00 11.31
C VAL A 197 4.09 -8.82 12.02
N LYS A 198 3.78 -8.94 13.32
CA LYS A 198 3.03 -7.92 14.08
C LYS A 198 3.60 -6.48 13.95
N PRO A 199 4.91 -6.24 14.06
CA PRO A 199 5.50 -4.90 13.86
C PRO A 199 5.27 -4.32 12.45
N LEU A 200 5.13 -5.15 11.41
CA LEU A 200 4.84 -4.67 10.07
C LEU A 200 3.38 -4.18 9.93
N TRP A 201 2.45 -4.71 10.73
CA TRP A 201 1.08 -4.19 10.78
C TRP A 201 1.00 -2.82 11.45
N GLU A 202 1.82 -2.58 12.47
CA GLU A 202 1.95 -1.25 13.09
C GLU A 202 2.50 -0.23 12.08
N LEU A 203 3.50 -0.63 11.28
CA LEU A 203 4.01 0.15 10.16
C LEU A 203 2.93 0.50 9.11
N MET A 204 1.97 -0.41 8.82
CA MET A 204 0.86 -0.09 7.90
C MET A 204 -0.01 1.07 8.40
N ARG A 205 -0.18 1.19 9.71
CA ARG A 205 -0.91 2.32 10.30
C ARG A 205 -0.16 3.63 10.11
N GLU A 206 1.15 3.63 10.28
CA GLU A 206 1.98 4.81 10.04
C GLU A 206 2.00 5.20 8.56
N LEU A 207 2.10 4.20 7.67
CA LEU A 207 2.04 4.41 6.22
C LEU A 207 0.71 5.03 5.78
N ARG A 208 -0.39 4.66 6.43
CA ARG A 208 -1.71 5.26 6.22
C ARG A 208 -1.73 6.74 6.60
N ASP A 209 -1.20 7.07 7.78
CA ASP A 209 -1.22 8.43 8.27
C ASP A 209 -0.35 9.33 7.37
N HIS A 210 0.80 8.82 6.90
CA HIS A 210 1.63 9.48 5.89
C HIS A 210 0.93 9.63 4.54
N TYR A 211 0.28 8.57 4.04
CA TYR A 211 -0.53 8.61 2.82
C TYR A 211 -1.61 9.70 2.89
N THR A 212 -2.29 9.80 4.03
CA THR A 212 -3.33 10.81 4.26
C THR A 212 -2.74 12.22 4.21
N GLU A 213 -1.58 12.45 4.81
CA GLU A 213 -0.90 13.75 4.74
C GLU A 213 -0.47 14.13 3.32
N VAL A 214 0.05 13.17 2.54
CA VAL A 214 0.38 13.36 1.12
C VAL A 214 -0.86 13.71 0.29
N LEU A 215 -1.99 13.02 0.52
CA LEU A 215 -3.26 13.38 -0.10
C LEU A 215 -3.68 14.80 0.30
N MET A 216 -3.61 15.16 1.58
CA MET A 216 -3.97 16.50 2.04
C MET A 216 -3.18 17.58 1.30
N GLN A 217 -1.87 17.40 1.14
CA GLN A 217 -1.01 18.35 0.42
C GLN A 217 -1.41 18.49 -1.05
N ARG A 218 -1.77 17.39 -1.72
CA ARG A 218 -2.27 17.45 -3.10
C ARG A 218 -3.62 18.16 -3.19
N TRP A 219 -4.52 17.94 -2.24
CA TRP A 219 -5.85 18.57 -2.25
C TRP A 219 -5.82 20.05 -1.87
N VAL A 220 -4.81 20.52 -1.12
CA VAL A 220 -4.52 21.96 -1.00
C VAL A 220 -4.39 22.59 -2.39
N GLN A 221 -3.64 21.96 -3.29
CA GLN A 221 -3.41 22.51 -4.63
C GLN A 221 -4.69 22.47 -5.47
N VAL A 222 -5.45 21.38 -5.39
CA VAL A 222 -6.74 21.25 -6.09
C VAL A 222 -7.71 22.35 -5.65
N PHE A 223 -7.89 22.55 -4.34
CA PHE A 223 -8.79 23.60 -3.85
C PHE A 223 -8.29 25.01 -4.19
N ARG A 224 -6.97 25.26 -4.15
CA ARG A 224 -6.43 26.55 -4.59
C ARG A 224 -6.70 26.80 -6.07
N GLU A 225 -6.54 25.77 -6.91
CA GLU A 225 -6.84 25.86 -8.33
C GLU A 225 -8.32 26.20 -8.58
N ILE A 226 -9.24 25.50 -7.91
CA ILE A 226 -10.68 25.82 -7.95
C ILE A 226 -10.90 27.29 -7.57
N LEU A 227 -10.48 27.69 -6.37
CA LEU A 227 -10.72 29.05 -5.85
C LEU A 227 -10.09 30.15 -6.72
N SER A 228 -8.97 29.88 -7.40
CA SER A 228 -8.32 30.85 -8.29
C SER A 228 -9.04 31.05 -9.64
N LYS A 229 -9.85 30.09 -10.07
CA LYS A 229 -10.64 30.14 -11.31
C LYS A 229 -12.05 30.70 -11.07
N GLU A 230 -12.49 30.74 -9.82
CA GLU A 230 -13.81 31.21 -9.44
C GLU A 230 -13.94 32.73 -9.56
N ASN A 231 -15.13 33.16 -9.99
CA ASN A 231 -15.56 34.57 -9.98
C ASN A 231 -16.58 34.85 -8.85
N PHE A 232 -16.89 33.83 -8.04
CA PHE A 232 -17.85 33.86 -6.93
C PHE A 232 -19.15 34.58 -7.30
N GLN A 233 -19.70 34.22 -8.46
CA GLN A 233 -21.04 34.63 -8.89
C GLN A 233 -22.00 33.44 -8.81
N PRO A 234 -23.29 33.68 -8.54
CA PRO A 234 -24.34 32.67 -8.66
C PRO A 234 -24.27 31.91 -10.00
N LEU A 235 -24.32 30.59 -9.95
CA LEU A 235 -24.18 29.73 -11.13
C LEU A 235 -25.43 29.83 -12.01
N GLN A 236 -25.27 30.32 -13.24
CA GLN A 236 -26.35 30.41 -14.22
C GLN A 236 -26.25 29.28 -15.25
N VAL A 237 -27.38 28.62 -15.53
CA VAL A 237 -27.52 27.58 -16.55
C VAL A 237 -28.53 28.01 -17.62
N GLN A 238 -28.25 27.67 -18.87
CA GLN A 238 -29.02 28.14 -20.03
C GLN A 238 -30.11 27.16 -20.48
N ASP A 239 -29.96 25.88 -20.15
CA ASP A 239 -30.89 24.84 -20.56
C ASP A 239 -31.10 23.75 -19.51
N ARG A 240 -32.05 22.87 -19.79
CA ARG A 240 -32.42 21.77 -18.90
C ARG A 240 -31.31 20.74 -18.72
N ASN A 241 -30.48 20.50 -19.73
CA ASN A 241 -29.41 19.52 -19.65
C ASN A 241 -28.31 19.99 -18.69
N GLU A 242 -27.93 21.27 -18.77
CA GLU A 242 -26.99 21.89 -17.83
C GLU A 242 -27.54 21.85 -16.40
N PHE A 243 -28.83 22.13 -16.23
CA PHE A 243 -29.50 22.05 -14.93
C PHE A 243 -29.47 20.64 -14.33
N ASP A 244 -29.89 19.63 -15.11
CA ASP A 244 -29.90 18.23 -14.65
C ASP A 244 -28.47 17.71 -14.38
N LEU A 245 -27.47 18.19 -15.12
CA LEU A 245 -26.06 17.87 -14.86
C LEU A 245 -25.61 18.39 -13.48
N ILE A 246 -25.92 19.64 -13.14
CA ILE A 246 -25.57 20.21 -11.82
C ILE A 246 -26.24 19.43 -10.68
N LEU A 247 -27.51 19.05 -10.84
CA LEU A 247 -28.21 18.23 -9.84
C LEU A 247 -27.65 16.82 -9.71
N SER A 248 -27.03 16.28 -10.76
CA SER A 248 -26.32 15.00 -10.69
C SER A 248 -24.97 15.11 -9.97
N GLU A 249 -24.35 16.29 -9.98
CA GLU A 249 -23.06 16.57 -9.35
C GLU A 249 -23.19 16.98 -7.88
N PHE A 250 -24.26 17.71 -7.52
CA PHE A 250 -24.51 18.21 -6.18
C PHE A 250 -25.96 17.95 -5.73
N PRO A 251 -26.17 17.28 -4.59
CA PRO A 251 -27.51 17.02 -4.06
C PRO A 251 -28.14 18.32 -3.54
N LEU A 252 -29.35 18.64 -4.01
CA LEU A 252 -30.12 19.82 -3.61
C LEU A 252 -31.57 19.41 -3.31
N ASP A 253 -31.97 19.37 -2.04
CA ASP A 253 -33.28 18.83 -1.65
C ASP A 253 -34.40 19.88 -1.49
N ALA A 254 -34.09 21.17 -1.30
CA ALA A 254 -35.09 22.13 -0.77
C ALA A 254 -35.45 23.35 -1.65
N ASP A 255 -34.68 23.67 -2.70
CA ASP A 255 -34.75 25.00 -3.34
C ASP A 255 -35.11 24.99 -4.84
N ILE A 256 -35.55 23.86 -5.39
CA ILE A 256 -35.87 23.78 -6.83
C ILE A 256 -37.35 24.11 -7.06
N PRO A 257 -37.70 25.18 -7.81
CA PRO A 257 -39.08 25.45 -8.18
C PRO A 257 -39.67 24.34 -9.06
N ASP A 258 -40.97 24.03 -8.88
CA ASP A 258 -41.68 23.05 -9.72
C ASP A 258 -41.71 23.44 -11.21
N ASP A 259 -41.63 24.74 -11.52
CA ASP A 259 -41.64 25.29 -12.88
C ASP A 259 -40.36 26.13 -13.13
N VAL A 260 -39.30 25.47 -13.60
CA VAL A 260 -37.99 26.08 -13.87
C VAL A 260 -38.00 26.76 -15.24
N THR A 261 -37.75 28.08 -15.26
CA THR A 261 -37.57 28.85 -16.50
C THR A 261 -36.09 29.15 -16.76
N PHE A 262 -35.68 29.11 -18.02
CA PHE A 262 -34.28 29.31 -18.42
C PHE A 262 -34.06 30.72 -19.02
N PRO A 263 -32.91 31.37 -18.73
CA PRO A 263 -31.79 30.88 -17.91
C PRO A 263 -32.11 30.85 -16.41
N TYR A 264 -31.74 29.76 -15.74
CA TYR A 264 -31.94 29.58 -14.30
C TYR A 264 -30.65 29.88 -13.55
N THR A 265 -30.75 30.54 -12.40
CA THR A 265 -29.58 30.88 -11.57
C THR A 265 -29.70 30.22 -10.21
N PHE A 266 -28.74 29.36 -9.86
CA PHE A 266 -28.61 28.76 -8.54
C PHE A 266 -28.13 29.80 -7.52
N SER A 267 -28.53 29.64 -6.26
CA SER A 267 -28.10 30.51 -5.14
C SER A 267 -26.61 30.36 -4.80
N PHE A 268 -25.98 29.27 -5.22
CA PHE A 268 -24.56 28.98 -5.04
C PHE A 268 -23.75 29.19 -6.31
N SER A 269 -22.45 29.40 -6.16
CA SER A 269 -21.49 29.47 -7.27
C SER A 269 -21.00 28.09 -7.72
N ARG A 270 -20.22 28.03 -8.81
CA ARG A 270 -19.64 26.79 -9.32
C ARG A 270 -18.65 26.13 -8.36
N MET A 271 -18.17 26.88 -7.37
CA MET A 271 -17.33 26.40 -6.29
C MET A 271 -17.97 25.23 -5.53
N VAL A 272 -19.27 25.29 -5.24
CA VAL A 272 -19.99 24.29 -4.44
C VAL A 272 -19.97 22.89 -5.08
N PRO A 273 -20.52 22.67 -6.30
CA PRO A 273 -20.48 21.35 -6.93
C PRO A 273 -19.04 20.87 -7.19
N SER A 274 -18.13 21.78 -7.50
CA SER A 274 -16.72 21.45 -7.74
C SER A 274 -16.02 20.94 -6.48
N VAL A 275 -16.16 21.64 -5.35
CA VAL A 275 -15.58 21.22 -4.07
C VAL A 275 -16.23 19.93 -3.59
N TYR A 276 -17.55 19.79 -3.68
CA TYR A 276 -18.27 18.58 -3.28
C TYR A 276 -17.77 17.34 -4.05
N LYS A 277 -17.56 17.47 -5.36
CA LYS A 277 -16.98 16.41 -6.19
C LYS A 277 -15.57 16.03 -5.74
N GLU A 278 -14.70 17.00 -5.49
CA GLU A 278 -13.32 16.72 -5.05
C GLU A 278 -13.24 16.10 -3.65
N VAL A 279 -14.22 16.39 -2.78
CA VAL A 279 -14.36 15.71 -1.48
C VAL A 279 -14.77 14.24 -1.68
N LYS A 280 -15.66 13.93 -2.63
CA LYS A 280 -15.97 12.54 -2.98
C LYS A 280 -14.77 11.79 -3.55
N GLU A 281 -14.00 12.42 -4.42
CA GLU A 281 -12.73 11.85 -4.95
C GLU A 281 -11.71 11.61 -3.83
N PHE A 282 -11.61 12.51 -2.86
CA PHE A 282 -10.79 12.30 -1.66
C PHE A 282 -11.24 11.08 -0.86
N ILE A 283 -12.54 10.93 -0.64
CA ILE A 283 -13.12 9.78 0.07
C ILE A 283 -12.74 8.46 -0.64
N TYR A 284 -12.86 8.41 -1.98
CA TYR A 284 -12.42 7.25 -2.76
C TYR A 284 -10.92 6.99 -2.63
N ALA A 285 -10.08 8.04 -2.60
CA ALA A 285 -8.65 7.87 -2.39
C ALA A 285 -8.33 7.29 -0.99
N CYS A 286 -9.04 7.72 0.06
CA CYS A 286 -8.92 7.13 1.40
C CYS A 286 -9.36 5.65 1.42
N LEU A 287 -10.46 5.32 0.76
CA LEU A 287 -10.96 3.95 0.65
C LEU A 287 -9.95 3.01 0.02
N LYS A 288 -9.30 3.46 -1.06
CA LYS A 288 -8.28 2.69 -1.77
C LYS A 288 -7.13 2.26 -0.87
N PHE A 289 -6.80 3.05 0.16
CA PHE A 289 -5.80 2.64 1.13
C PHE A 289 -6.31 1.53 2.06
N SER A 290 -7.57 1.60 2.51
CA SER A 290 -8.18 0.59 3.40
C SER A 290 -8.40 -0.78 2.77
N GLU A 291 -8.42 -0.87 1.44
CA GLU A 291 -8.48 -2.15 0.72
C GLU A 291 -7.40 -3.12 1.25
N ASP A 292 -7.74 -4.39 1.42
CA ASP A 292 -6.85 -5.48 1.85
C ASP A 292 -6.26 -5.38 3.28
N LEU A 293 -6.55 -4.33 4.07
CA LEU A 293 -6.05 -4.21 5.44
C LEU A 293 -6.81 -5.06 6.49
N ASN A 294 -7.80 -5.86 6.07
CA ASN A 294 -8.69 -6.64 6.93
C ASN A 294 -9.34 -5.80 8.05
N LEU A 295 -9.58 -4.52 7.79
CA LEU A 295 -10.27 -3.63 8.72
C LEU A 295 -11.76 -3.97 8.74
N SER A 296 -12.37 -3.81 9.91
CA SER A 296 -13.83 -3.85 10.01
C SER A 296 -14.44 -2.64 9.31
N GLN A 297 -15.68 -2.78 8.85
CA GLN A 297 -16.43 -1.68 8.23
C GLN A 297 -16.48 -0.43 9.12
N VAL A 298 -16.70 -0.63 10.43
CA VAL A 298 -16.73 0.46 11.43
C VAL A 298 -15.39 1.21 11.47
N GLU A 299 -14.26 0.51 11.42
CA GLU A 299 -12.94 1.14 11.40
C GLU A 299 -12.69 1.92 10.11
N VAL A 300 -13.16 1.41 8.97
CA VAL A 300 -13.04 2.10 7.67
C VAL A 300 -13.91 3.37 7.67
N ASP A 301 -15.14 3.30 8.16
CA ASP A 301 -16.04 4.45 8.29
C ASP A 301 -15.45 5.54 9.19
N GLU A 302 -14.99 5.17 10.38
CA GLU A 302 -14.40 6.12 11.32
C GLU A 302 -13.14 6.77 10.72
N MET A 303 -12.32 5.98 10.03
CA MET A 303 -11.13 6.47 9.34
C MET A 303 -11.47 7.49 8.26
N ILE A 304 -12.42 7.18 7.37
CA ILE A 304 -12.80 8.08 6.28
C ILE A 304 -13.43 9.34 6.83
N ARG A 305 -14.34 9.24 7.81
CA ARG A 305 -14.98 10.40 8.43
C ARG A 305 -13.96 11.31 9.09
N LYS A 306 -12.97 10.75 9.80
CA LYS A 306 -11.87 11.52 10.39
C LYS A 306 -11.03 12.24 9.32
N SER A 307 -10.69 11.55 8.23
CA SER A 307 -9.93 12.13 7.13
C SER A 307 -10.71 13.22 6.39
N MET A 308 -12.01 13.01 6.12
CA MET A 308 -12.90 13.99 5.52
C MET A 308 -13.02 15.25 6.39
N ASN A 309 -13.25 15.07 7.70
CA ASN A 309 -13.30 16.19 8.64
C ASN A 309 -11.99 16.97 8.66
N LEU A 310 -10.85 16.28 8.61
CA LEU A 310 -9.55 16.95 8.52
C LEU A 310 -9.38 17.71 7.20
N LEU A 311 -9.83 17.16 6.08
CA LEU A 311 -9.82 17.83 4.77
C LEU A 311 -10.62 19.14 4.83
N LEU A 312 -11.85 19.11 5.34
CA LEU A 312 -12.73 20.27 5.37
C LEU A 312 -12.25 21.33 6.38
N THR A 313 -11.95 20.91 7.61
CA THR A 313 -11.64 21.83 8.71
C THR A 313 -10.21 22.40 8.66
N ARG A 314 -9.23 21.64 8.15
CA ARG A 314 -7.83 22.08 8.07
C ARG A 314 -7.48 22.58 6.66
N THR A 315 -7.71 21.74 5.66
CA THR A 315 -7.22 21.98 4.29
C THR A 315 -8.07 23.02 3.56
N PHE A 316 -9.38 22.79 3.48
CA PHE A 316 -10.29 23.69 2.78
C PHE A 316 -10.43 25.04 3.50
N SER A 317 -10.64 25.04 4.81
CA SER A 317 -10.62 26.27 5.63
C SER A 317 -9.33 27.07 5.48
N GLY A 318 -8.17 26.39 5.44
CA GLY A 318 -6.89 27.04 5.16
C GLY A 318 -6.83 27.70 3.78
N CYS A 319 -7.41 27.07 2.76
CA CYS A 319 -7.51 27.64 1.41
C CYS A 319 -8.46 28.86 1.38
N LEU A 320 -9.63 28.79 2.03
CA LEU A 320 -10.54 29.92 2.16
C LEU A 320 -9.89 31.10 2.90
N SER A 321 -9.18 30.85 3.99
CA SER A 321 -8.44 31.89 4.72
C SER A 321 -7.41 32.59 3.83
N SER A 322 -6.75 31.84 2.92
CA SER A 322 -5.85 32.43 1.94
C SER A 322 -6.58 33.24 0.86
N ALA A 323 -7.77 32.81 0.44
CA ALA A 323 -8.60 33.53 -0.51
C ALA A 323 -9.12 34.86 0.07
N PHE A 324 -9.58 34.87 1.33
CA PHE A 324 -10.03 36.09 2.02
C PHE A 324 -8.92 37.12 2.25
N ARG A 325 -7.65 36.69 2.27
CA ARG A 325 -6.49 37.60 2.40
C ARG A 325 -6.08 38.22 1.06
N ASN A 326 -6.69 37.82 -0.06
CA ASN A 326 -6.42 38.42 -1.36
C ASN A 326 -6.98 39.86 -1.40
N PRO A 327 -6.15 40.89 -1.63
CA PRO A 327 -6.59 42.29 -1.63
C PRO A 327 -7.59 42.63 -2.74
N HIS A 328 -7.77 41.74 -3.73
CA HIS A 328 -8.69 41.94 -4.85
C HIS A 328 -10.10 41.38 -4.61
N ILE A 329 -10.35 40.71 -3.48
CA ILE A 329 -11.68 40.16 -3.19
C ILE A 329 -12.63 41.25 -2.71
N ASN A 330 -13.81 41.34 -3.33
CA ASN A 330 -14.82 42.33 -3.00
C ASN A 330 -15.87 41.78 -2.02
N LEU A 331 -16.68 42.66 -1.43
CA LEU A 331 -17.68 42.27 -0.42
C LEU A 331 -18.76 41.32 -0.97
N GLN A 332 -19.15 41.46 -2.25
CA GLN A 332 -20.15 40.59 -2.87
C GLN A 332 -19.62 39.17 -3.03
N GLU A 333 -18.36 39.01 -3.45
CA GLU A 333 -17.68 37.72 -3.55
C GLU A 333 -17.55 37.06 -2.16
N ILE A 334 -17.26 37.83 -1.11
CA ILE A 334 -17.23 37.32 0.27
C ILE A 334 -18.61 36.80 0.70
N ILE A 335 -19.68 37.55 0.42
CA ILE A 335 -21.05 37.13 0.73
C ILE A 335 -21.39 35.84 -0.03
N GLN A 336 -21.01 35.74 -1.31
CA GLN A 336 -21.23 34.53 -2.08
C GLN A 336 -20.46 33.33 -1.51
N ILE A 337 -19.21 33.52 -1.09
CA ILE A 337 -18.43 32.44 -0.44
C ILE A 337 -19.12 31.97 0.84
N ILE A 338 -19.69 32.88 1.65
CA ILE A 338 -20.43 32.50 2.87
C ILE A 338 -21.64 31.63 2.51
N VAL A 339 -22.41 32.03 1.49
CA VAL A 339 -23.56 31.26 0.98
C VAL A 339 -23.10 29.89 0.48
N ASP A 340 -22.05 29.84 -0.33
CA ASP A 340 -21.47 28.62 -0.88
C ASP A 340 -21.02 27.65 0.22
N THR A 341 -20.36 28.17 1.27
CA THR A 341 -19.96 27.35 2.42
C THR A 341 -21.15 26.82 3.21
N GLY A 342 -22.26 27.55 3.26
CA GLY A 342 -23.51 27.08 3.86
C GLY A 342 -24.08 25.87 3.10
N TYR A 343 -24.15 25.95 1.78
CA TYR A 343 -24.58 24.81 0.95
C TYR A 343 -23.65 23.60 1.11
N LEU A 344 -22.33 23.80 1.19
CA LEU A 344 -21.39 22.71 1.45
C LEU A 344 -21.56 22.09 2.85
N GLU A 345 -21.89 22.90 3.87
CA GLU A 345 -22.16 22.43 5.22
C GLU A 345 -23.43 21.57 5.27
N GLU A 346 -24.52 22.01 4.65
CA GLU A 346 -25.75 21.22 4.52
C GLU A 346 -25.50 19.90 3.77
N ALA A 347 -24.63 19.94 2.75
CA ALA A 347 -24.31 18.77 1.95
C ALA A 347 -23.48 17.70 2.67
N THR A 348 -22.93 18.00 3.87
CA THR A 348 -22.16 17.03 4.67
C THR A 348 -22.98 15.79 5.05
N ILE A 349 -24.29 15.93 5.21
CA ILE A 349 -25.19 14.81 5.50
C ILE A 349 -25.17 13.79 4.36
N TYR A 350 -25.19 14.25 3.10
CA TYR A 350 -25.09 13.34 1.95
C TYR A 350 -23.70 12.73 1.82
N LEU A 351 -22.65 13.41 2.27
CA LEU A 351 -21.30 12.82 2.33
C LEU A 351 -21.25 11.69 3.37
N ASP A 352 -21.85 11.86 4.55
CA ASP A 352 -21.93 10.80 5.56
C ASP A 352 -22.77 9.60 5.07
N GLN A 353 -23.89 9.86 4.40
CA GLN A 353 -24.69 8.80 3.75
C GLN A 353 -23.90 8.12 2.65
N PHE A 354 -23.16 8.88 1.84
CA PHE A 354 -22.31 8.36 0.79
C PHE A 354 -21.21 7.46 1.36
N ILE A 355 -20.52 7.86 2.43
CA ILE A 355 -19.53 7.03 3.14
C ILE A 355 -20.16 5.72 3.61
N SER A 356 -21.33 5.79 4.25
CA SER A 356 -22.02 4.59 4.74
C SER A 356 -22.38 3.65 3.57
N ASN A 357 -22.89 4.18 2.47
CA ASN A 357 -23.29 3.39 1.31
C ASN A 357 -22.12 2.68 0.59
N ILE A 358 -20.94 3.30 0.57
CA ILE A 358 -19.77 2.74 -0.14
C ILE A 358 -18.96 1.76 0.72
N THR A 359 -19.12 1.79 2.04
CA THR A 359 -18.44 0.87 2.97
C THR A 359 -19.29 -0.36 3.31
N GLY A 360 -20.60 -0.33 3.06
CA GLY A 360 -21.51 -1.48 3.11
C GLY A 360 -22.60 -1.33 4.15
#